data_AF-A0A8H5MIA4-F1
#
_entry.id   AF-A0A8H5MIA4-F1
#
_cell.length_a   1.000
_cell.length_b   1.000
_cell.length_c   1.000
_cell.angle_alpha   90.00
_cell.angle_beta   90.00
_cell.angle_gamma   90.00
#
_symmetry.space_group_name_H-M   'P 1'
#
loop_
_entity.id
_entity.type
_entity.pdbx_description
1 polymer ?
#
loop_
_entity_poly.entity_id
_entity_poly.type
_entity_poly.pdbx_seq_one_letter_code
_entity_poly.pdbx_strand_id
1 'polypeptide(L)'
;MISQPDILARQYSVSHVTQVQRALFWQDIICSLATGAPRLLKFDNRGIFTRLREDQTYRGYFTLPQGFIPHSHGWPAEVTAVFEDLNALCCIVDMIRQGTTESISLVDKTNEDTFVNPVPLMEDFDDEGYPLCNSQAELQIRLVDLLSTTGRVGSQSEEALIYRACLFAAYLCTYRLSEGVWGGYFAPEKCVTNILDCMTDFARQISPWKLAPDIKLWLLYMAGGLTKSQLLEEQAVALVQRYRCFYSAGYEQDWELVEMRLKKFIWCENVMEKKMYNFWQECQTGF
;
A
#
# COMPACT_ATOMS: atom_id res chain seq x y z
N MET A 1 -49.39 -18.85 27.25
CA MET A 1 -48.20 -19.67 27.55
C MET A 1 -47.35 -19.68 26.28
N ILE A 2 -46.72 -18.53 26.04
CA ILE A 2 -45.27 -18.29 26.03
C ILE A 2 -44.62 -18.88 24.78
N SER A 3 -44.27 -17.92 23.92
CA SER A 3 -43.53 -17.98 22.67
C SER A 3 -42.35 -18.93 22.70
N GLN A 4 -42.06 -19.49 21.54
CA GLN A 4 -40.88 -20.29 21.25
C GLN A 4 -39.90 -19.43 20.42
N PRO A 5 -38.98 -18.67 21.02
CA PRO A 5 -37.88 -18.06 20.29
C PRO A 5 -36.62 -18.86 20.61
N ASP A 6 -36.28 -19.88 19.83
CA ASP A 6 -34.90 -20.40 19.76
C ASP A 6 -34.77 -21.62 18.83
N ILE A 7 -35.00 -21.40 17.53
CA ILE A 7 -34.65 -22.41 16.50
C ILE A 7 -33.53 -21.91 15.58
N LEU A 8 -33.24 -20.60 15.55
CA LEU A 8 -32.22 -20.04 14.64
C LEU A 8 -30.85 -19.77 15.29
N ALA A 9 -30.72 -19.82 16.62
CA ALA A 9 -29.49 -19.45 17.31
C ALA A 9 -28.58 -20.64 17.73
N ARG A 10 -28.97 -21.88 17.43
CA ARG A 10 -28.32 -23.08 18.01
C ARG A 10 -27.22 -23.75 17.17
N GLN A 11 -26.83 -23.21 16.01
CA GLN A 11 -25.93 -23.95 15.09
C GLN A 11 -24.81 -23.15 14.42
N TYR A 12 -24.60 -21.87 14.73
CA TYR A 12 -23.42 -21.17 14.21
C TYR A 12 -22.28 -21.25 15.22
N SER A 13 -21.20 -21.96 14.87
CA SER A 13 -19.95 -21.91 15.61
C SER A 13 -19.45 -20.47 15.63
N VAL A 14 -18.89 -20.01 16.75
CA VAL A 14 -18.32 -18.65 16.90
C VAL A 14 -17.34 -18.35 15.76
N SER A 15 -16.62 -19.37 15.28
CA SER A 15 -15.72 -19.26 14.14
C SER A 15 -16.40 -18.88 12.82
N HIS A 16 -17.55 -19.49 12.49
CA HIS A 16 -18.27 -19.13 11.26
C HIS A 16 -18.79 -17.69 11.28
N VAL A 17 -19.16 -17.19 12.46
CA VAL A 17 -19.59 -15.79 12.63
C VAL A 17 -18.43 -14.83 12.40
N THR A 18 -17.24 -15.13 12.94
CA THR A 18 -16.02 -14.33 12.73
C THR A 18 -15.61 -14.30 11.27
N GLN A 19 -15.63 -15.43 10.57
CA GLN A 19 -15.33 -15.51 9.15
C GLN A 19 -16.29 -14.66 8.31
N VAL A 20 -17.60 -14.74 8.59
CA VAL A 20 -18.61 -13.94 7.89
C VAL A 20 -18.40 -12.44 8.15
N GLN A 21 -18.08 -12.05 9.39
CA GLN A 21 -17.78 -10.65 9.72
C GLN A 21 -16.53 -10.15 8.97
N ARG A 22 -15.46 -10.95 8.90
CA ARG A 22 -14.26 -10.62 8.12
C ARG A 22 -14.57 -10.48 6.63
N ALA A 23 -15.37 -11.39 6.07
CA ALA A 23 -15.76 -11.33 4.66
C ALA A 23 -16.59 -10.07 4.34
N LEU A 24 -17.58 -9.75 5.16
CA LEU A 24 -18.39 -8.53 5.04
C LEU A 24 -17.53 -7.27 5.18
N PHE A 25 -16.57 -7.29 6.10
CA PHE A 25 -15.63 -6.20 6.30
C PHE A 25 -14.77 -5.95 5.06
N TRP A 26 -14.20 -7.00 4.46
CA TRP A 26 -13.45 -6.87 3.22
C TRP A 26 -14.33 -6.35 2.09
N GLN A 27 -15.53 -6.90 1.94
CA GLN A 27 -16.49 -6.44 0.96
C GLN A 27 -16.79 -4.94 1.12
N ASP A 28 -16.96 -4.45 2.34
CA ASP A 28 -17.21 -3.03 2.61
C ASP A 28 -16.03 -2.11 2.23
N ILE A 29 -14.79 -2.49 2.59
CA ILE A 29 -13.57 -1.77 2.15
C ILE A 29 -13.54 -1.67 0.63
N ILE A 30 -13.76 -2.80 -0.02
CA ILE A 30 -13.66 -2.93 -1.46
C ILE A 30 -14.75 -2.13 -2.17
N CYS A 31 -16.01 -2.24 -1.71
CA CYS A 31 -17.12 -1.48 -2.25
C CYS A 31 -16.89 0.02 -2.08
N SER A 32 -16.37 0.43 -0.93
CA SER A 32 -16.00 1.82 -0.66
C SER A 32 -14.89 2.31 -1.61
N LEU A 33 -13.83 1.52 -1.81
CA LEU A 33 -12.76 1.83 -2.78
C LEU A 33 -13.31 1.94 -4.22
N ALA A 34 -14.16 1.01 -4.63
CA ALA A 34 -14.71 0.96 -5.99
C ALA A 34 -15.60 2.16 -6.30
N THR A 35 -16.47 2.53 -5.35
CA THR A 35 -17.53 3.53 -5.54
C THR A 35 -17.12 4.93 -5.07
N GLY A 36 -16.10 5.04 -4.22
CA GLY A 36 -15.77 6.26 -3.48
C GLY A 36 -16.77 6.60 -2.37
N ALA A 37 -17.78 5.77 -2.13
CA ALA A 37 -18.71 5.95 -1.02
C ALA A 37 -18.01 5.64 0.31
N PRO A 38 -18.38 6.26 1.44
CA PRO A 38 -17.84 5.87 2.73
C PRO A 38 -18.20 4.43 3.08
N ARG A 39 -17.31 3.79 3.84
CA ARG A 39 -17.56 2.49 4.45
C ARG A 39 -18.74 2.53 5.43
N LEU A 40 -19.46 1.42 5.52
CA LEU A 40 -20.60 1.25 6.43
C LEU A 40 -20.18 0.57 7.73
N LEU A 41 -19.22 -0.35 7.66
CA LEU A 41 -18.80 -1.16 8.79
C LEU A 41 -17.64 -0.48 9.52
N LYS A 42 -17.82 -0.29 10.83
CA LYS A 42 -16.73 0.14 11.70
C LYS A 42 -15.93 -1.10 12.09
N PHE A 43 -14.62 -1.05 11.84
CA PHE A 43 -13.70 -2.06 12.34
C PHE A 43 -12.80 -1.39 13.37
N ASP A 44 -12.87 -1.87 14.61
CA ASP A 44 -12.05 -1.34 15.68
C ASP A 44 -10.79 -2.19 15.83
N ASN A 45 -9.72 -1.72 15.19
CA ASN A 45 -8.38 -2.26 15.38
C ASN A 45 -7.43 -1.21 15.93
N ARG A 46 -8.00 -0.21 16.61
CA ARG A 46 -7.27 0.93 17.17
C ARG A 46 -6.31 0.40 18.23
N GLY A 47 -5.04 0.31 17.87
CA GLY A 47 -3.99 -0.07 18.81
C GLY A 47 -2.84 -0.85 18.21
N ILE A 48 -2.98 -1.42 17.01
CA ILE A 48 -1.85 -2.15 16.39
C ILE A 48 -0.65 -1.23 16.15
N PHE A 49 -0.85 -0.12 15.44
CA PHE A 49 0.23 0.83 15.22
C PHE A 49 0.64 1.58 16.49
N THR A 50 -0.26 1.74 17.46
CA THR A 50 0.10 2.25 18.79
C THR A 50 1.11 1.33 19.47
N ARG A 51 0.83 0.03 19.53
CA ARG A 51 1.75 -0.97 20.11
C ARG A 51 3.08 -1.02 19.36
N LEU A 52 3.05 -1.00 18.02
CA LEU A 52 4.28 -0.99 17.22
C LEU A 52 5.12 0.28 17.43
N ARG A 53 4.48 1.44 17.66
CA ARG A 53 5.17 2.70 17.98
C ARG A 53 5.80 2.71 19.38
N GLU A 54 5.26 1.92 20.30
CA GLU A 54 5.79 1.75 21.65
C GLU A 54 6.97 0.77 21.70
N ASP A 55 7.03 -0.18 20.75
CA ASP A 55 8.11 -1.15 20.63
C ASP A 55 9.44 -0.47 20.27
N GLN A 56 10.45 -0.64 21.12
CA GLN A 56 11.77 -0.03 20.96
C GLN A 56 12.47 -0.47 19.67
N THR A 57 12.14 -1.66 19.14
CA THR A 57 12.68 -2.22 17.90
C THR A 57 12.18 -1.45 16.68
N TYR A 58 10.89 -1.10 16.67
CA TYR A 58 10.21 -0.57 15.48
C TYR A 58 9.98 0.93 15.52
N ARG A 59 10.08 1.56 16.69
CA ARG A 59 9.82 2.99 16.90
C ARG A 59 10.57 3.89 15.91
N GLY A 60 11.78 3.52 15.52
CA GLY A 60 12.60 4.28 14.58
C GLY A 60 12.05 4.32 13.15
N TYR A 61 11.17 3.40 12.78
CA TYR A 61 10.62 3.32 11.41
C TYR A 61 9.39 4.19 11.19
N PHE A 62 8.75 4.68 12.26
CA PHE A 62 7.58 5.54 12.21
C PHE A 62 7.95 6.98 11.89
N THR A 63 8.41 7.20 10.67
CA THR A 63 8.82 8.50 10.15
C THR A 63 8.18 8.75 8.81
N LEU A 64 7.85 10.01 8.52
CA LEU A 64 7.35 10.39 7.22
C LEU A 64 8.50 10.30 6.21
N PRO A 65 8.37 9.54 5.10
CA PRO A 65 9.41 9.48 4.09
C PRO A 65 9.78 10.87 3.56
N GLN A 66 11.08 11.09 3.36
CA GLN A 66 11.65 12.41 3.06
C GLN A 66 11.01 13.09 1.84
N GLY A 67 10.62 12.31 0.83
CA GLY A 67 9.98 12.79 -0.39
C GLY A 67 8.60 13.42 -0.15
N PHE A 68 7.91 13.09 0.95
CA PHE A 68 6.62 13.68 1.30
C PHE A 68 6.73 14.94 2.14
N ILE A 69 7.86 15.20 2.80
CA ILE A 69 8.04 16.34 3.72
C ILE A 69 7.72 17.70 3.04
N PRO A 70 8.18 17.99 1.80
CA PRO A 70 7.88 19.28 1.16
C PRO A 70 6.40 19.49 0.85
N HIS A 71 5.59 18.43 0.88
CA HIS A 71 4.19 18.43 0.46
C HIS A 71 3.22 18.26 1.64
N SER A 72 3.71 17.87 2.82
CA SER A 72 2.86 17.50 3.96
C SER A 72 2.20 18.69 4.67
N HIS A 73 2.72 19.91 4.50
CA HIS A 73 2.21 21.11 5.20
C HIS A 73 0.74 21.43 4.88
N GLY A 74 0.23 21.03 3.72
CA GLY A 74 -1.18 21.21 3.32
C GLY A 74 -2.07 19.99 3.53
N TRP A 75 -1.52 18.87 4.02
CA TRP A 75 -2.26 17.60 4.12
C TRP A 75 -2.92 17.44 5.49
N PRO A 76 -4.08 16.75 5.57
CA PRO A 76 -4.65 16.34 6.84
C PRO A 76 -3.64 15.50 7.64
N ALA A 77 -3.58 15.71 8.96
CA ALA A 77 -2.64 15.00 9.84
C ALA A 77 -2.79 13.48 9.76
N GLU A 78 -4.00 13.00 9.50
CA GLU A 78 -4.32 11.60 9.30
C GLU A 78 -3.59 11.00 8.09
N VAL A 79 -3.34 11.78 7.02
CA VAL A 79 -2.58 11.33 5.85
C VAL A 79 -1.13 11.08 6.23
N THR A 80 -0.51 12.03 6.94
CA THR A 80 0.86 11.89 7.44
C THR A 80 1.00 10.66 8.34
N ALA A 81 0.07 10.48 9.28
CA ALA A 81 0.09 9.33 10.17
C ALA A 81 0.01 7.99 9.42
N VAL A 82 -0.82 7.91 8.38
CA VAL A 82 -0.93 6.70 7.53
C VAL A 82 0.37 6.42 6.78
N PHE A 83 1.05 7.44 6.27
CA PHE A 83 2.30 7.25 5.54
C PHE A 83 3.45 6.86 6.46
N GLU A 84 3.51 7.38 7.69
CA GLU A 84 4.44 6.92 8.72
C GLU A 84 4.21 5.45 9.08
N ASP A 85 2.95 5.05 9.28
CA ASP A 85 2.59 3.69 9.65
C ASP A 85 2.88 2.69 8.51
N LEU A 86 2.62 3.08 7.26
CA LEU A 86 2.96 2.28 6.09
C LEU A 86 4.48 2.19 5.87
N ASN A 87 5.22 3.29 6.07
CA ASN A 87 6.67 3.27 6.02
C ASN A 87 7.24 2.29 7.06
N ALA A 88 6.74 2.36 8.30
CA ALA A 88 7.12 1.44 9.34
C ALA A 88 6.83 -0.01 8.96
N LEU A 89 5.66 -0.28 8.40
CA LEU A 89 5.29 -1.62 7.96
C LEU A 89 6.22 -2.14 6.85
N CYS A 90 6.59 -1.31 5.87
CA CYS A 90 7.58 -1.67 4.84
C CYS A 90 8.93 -2.03 5.46
N CYS A 91 9.45 -1.19 6.38
CA CYS A 91 10.73 -1.45 7.05
C CYS A 91 10.70 -2.74 7.89
N ILE A 92 9.59 -3.01 8.59
CA ILE A 92 9.41 -4.23 9.39
C ILE A 92 9.44 -5.46 8.48
N VAL A 93 8.73 -5.41 7.34
CA VAL A 93 8.73 -6.48 6.35
C VAL A 93 10.15 -6.73 5.83
N ASP A 94 10.88 -5.66 5.51
CA ASP A 94 12.25 -5.79 5.02
C ASP A 94 13.20 -6.37 6.07
N MET A 95 13.13 -5.88 7.30
CA MET A 95 13.96 -6.33 8.42
C MET A 95 13.83 -7.84 8.66
N ILE A 96 12.60 -8.35 8.73
CA ILE A 96 12.43 -9.77 9.10
C ILE A 96 12.72 -10.70 7.91
N ARG A 97 12.54 -10.23 6.66
CA ARG A 97 13.00 -10.98 5.48
C ARG A 97 14.53 -11.05 5.41
N GLN A 98 15.23 -9.99 5.78
CA GLN A 98 16.70 -10.01 5.88
C GLN A 98 17.17 -10.98 6.98
N GLY A 99 16.55 -10.94 8.17
CA GLY A 99 16.86 -11.87 9.27
C GLY A 99 16.60 -13.34 8.94
N THR A 100 15.60 -13.62 8.10
CA THR A 100 15.30 -14.97 7.60
C THR A 100 16.31 -15.40 6.54
N THR A 101 16.84 -14.46 5.74
CA THR A 101 17.80 -14.75 4.65
C THR A 101 19.21 -15.01 5.19
N GLU A 102 19.64 -14.33 6.25
CA GLU A 102 20.93 -14.62 6.93
C GLU A 102 20.96 -16.01 7.59
N SER A 103 19.80 -16.61 7.83
CA SER A 103 19.66 -17.97 8.37
C SER A 103 19.77 -19.07 7.30
N ILE A 104 19.88 -18.73 6.02
CA ILE A 104 19.89 -19.70 4.90
C ILE A 104 21.30 -20.08 4.43
N SER A 105 22.37 -19.44 4.94
CA SER A 105 23.75 -19.74 4.50
C SER A 105 24.50 -20.81 5.30
N LEU A 106 23.91 -21.44 6.33
CA LEU A 106 24.61 -22.48 7.12
C LEU A 106 23.63 -23.56 7.61
N VAL A 107 23.31 -24.53 6.75
CA VAL A 107 22.83 -25.84 7.20
C VAL A 107 23.66 -26.93 6.53
N ASP A 108 24.82 -27.22 7.13
CA ASP A 108 25.21 -28.62 7.32
C ASP A 108 24.83 -29.00 8.77
N LYS A 109 23.80 -29.84 8.84
CA LYS A 109 23.44 -30.81 9.89
C LYS A 109 23.39 -30.41 11.36
N THR A 110 22.19 -30.71 11.90
CA THR A 110 21.90 -31.28 13.22
C THR A 110 22.11 -30.37 14.43
N ASN A 111 21.02 -29.81 14.96
CA ASN A 111 20.29 -30.43 16.08
C ASN A 111 18.96 -29.71 16.32
N GLU A 112 17.89 -30.51 16.36
CA GLU A 112 16.65 -30.17 17.08
C GLU A 112 17.01 -29.87 18.53
N ASP A 113 16.85 -28.62 18.93
CA ASP A 113 16.19 -28.22 20.17
C ASP A 113 16.60 -26.78 20.53
N THR A 114 15.58 -25.99 20.89
CA THR A 114 15.66 -24.67 21.53
C THR A 114 15.80 -23.46 20.61
N PHE A 115 14.68 -22.97 20.07
CA PHE A 115 14.44 -21.52 19.97
C PHE A 115 12.95 -21.20 20.17
N VAL A 116 12.63 -20.78 21.39
CA VAL A 116 11.39 -20.07 21.73
C VAL A 116 11.54 -18.64 21.26
N ASN A 117 11.14 -18.38 20.01
CA ASN A 117 10.62 -17.12 19.47
C ASN A 117 10.73 -17.14 17.94
N PRO A 118 9.69 -17.55 17.21
CA PRO A 118 9.51 -17.00 15.87
C PRO A 118 8.93 -15.59 16.08
N VAL A 119 9.55 -14.56 15.50
CA VAL A 119 8.76 -13.43 15.02
C VAL A 119 8.17 -13.93 13.70
N PRO A 120 6.91 -14.37 13.66
CA PRO A 120 6.34 -14.93 12.45
C PRO A 120 5.94 -13.74 11.59
N LEU A 121 6.73 -13.44 10.56
CA LEU A 121 6.28 -12.49 9.56
C LEU A 121 5.09 -13.11 8.82
N MET A 122 3.92 -12.56 9.11
CA MET A 122 2.75 -12.57 8.24
C MET A 122 2.03 -13.91 7.99
N GLU A 123 2.47 -15.04 8.55
CA GLU A 123 1.89 -16.35 8.14
C GLU A 123 1.56 -17.39 9.22
N ASP A 124 1.80 -17.18 10.52
CA ASP A 124 1.41 -18.24 11.48
C ASP A 124 -0.09 -18.20 11.77
N PHE A 125 -0.80 -18.84 10.85
CA PHE A 125 -2.13 -19.42 10.88
C PHE A 125 -3.25 -18.43 11.24
N ASP A 126 -4.09 -18.17 10.25
CA ASP A 126 -5.49 -18.14 10.58
C ASP A 126 -5.86 -19.45 11.30
N ASP A 127 -6.51 -19.37 12.45
CA ASP A 127 -7.29 -20.51 12.95
C ASP A 127 -8.60 -20.68 12.11
N GLU A 128 -8.71 -19.97 10.96
CA GLU A 128 -9.93 -19.75 10.16
C GLU A 128 -9.77 -19.63 8.62
N GLY A 129 -8.59 -19.75 8.01
CA GLY A 129 -8.38 -19.72 6.54
C GLY A 129 -8.26 -18.36 5.79
N TYR A 130 -7.94 -17.21 6.42
CA TYR A 130 -7.63 -15.95 5.69
C TYR A 130 -6.34 -15.20 6.13
N PRO A 131 -5.29 -15.13 5.27
CA PRO A 131 -4.03 -14.43 5.56
C PRO A 131 -4.06 -12.96 5.10
N LEU A 132 -4.60 -12.07 5.95
CA LEU A 132 -4.37 -10.63 5.84
C LEU A 132 -3.96 -10.13 7.23
N CYS A 133 -2.73 -9.61 7.35
CA CYS A 133 -2.21 -9.12 8.62
C CYS A 133 -3.09 -7.97 9.10
N ASN A 134 -3.51 -7.99 10.36
CA ASN A 134 -4.40 -7.00 10.94
C ASN A 134 -3.90 -5.55 10.77
N SER A 135 -2.57 -5.34 10.68
CA SER A 135 -1.94 -4.05 10.36
C SER A 135 -2.24 -3.57 8.93
N GLN A 136 -2.24 -4.48 7.95
CA GLN A 136 -2.56 -4.19 6.55
C GLN A 136 -4.04 -3.81 6.41
N ALA A 137 -4.93 -4.55 7.09
CA ALA A 137 -6.36 -4.24 7.11
C ALA A 137 -6.63 -2.86 7.74
N GLU A 138 -5.95 -2.54 8.84
CA GLU A 138 -6.03 -1.23 9.50
C GLU A 138 -5.61 -0.08 8.58
N LEU A 139 -4.49 -0.23 7.87
CA LEU A 139 -4.04 0.77 6.90
C LEU A 139 -5.02 0.92 5.74
N GLN A 140 -5.52 -0.19 5.19
CA GLN A 140 -6.47 -0.14 4.07
C GLN A 140 -7.79 0.53 4.47
N ILE A 141 -8.27 0.32 5.69
CA ILE A 141 -9.42 1.07 6.24
C ILE A 141 -9.14 2.57 6.21
N ARG A 142 -8.04 3.00 6.83
CA ARG A 142 -7.72 4.43 6.96
C ARG A 142 -7.52 5.08 5.62
N LEU A 143 -6.86 4.39 4.69
CA LEU A 143 -6.65 4.86 3.32
C LEU A 143 -7.99 5.03 2.59
N VAL A 144 -8.89 4.05 2.68
CA VAL A 144 -10.22 4.12 2.03
C VAL A 144 -11.10 5.19 2.67
N ASP A 145 -11.09 5.32 3.99
CA ASP A 145 -11.82 6.36 4.71
C ASP A 145 -11.32 7.74 4.25
N LEU A 146 -9.99 7.96 4.19
CA LEU A 146 -9.40 9.18 3.64
C LEU A 146 -9.81 9.40 2.18
N LEU A 147 -9.68 8.40 1.31
CA LEU A 147 -10.06 8.49 -0.11
C LEU A 147 -11.54 8.87 -0.29
N SER A 148 -12.44 8.35 0.53
CA SER A 148 -13.87 8.70 0.50
C SER A 148 -14.14 10.16 0.87
N THR A 149 -13.32 10.75 1.73
CA THR A 149 -13.42 12.18 2.09
C THR A 149 -12.89 13.07 0.96
N THR A 150 -11.82 12.66 0.28
CA THR A 150 -11.24 13.45 -0.83
C THR A 150 -12.20 13.66 -2.00
N GLY A 151 -13.09 12.70 -2.28
CA GLY A 151 -14.07 12.81 -3.36
C GLY A 151 -15.23 13.77 -3.07
N ARG A 152 -15.48 14.10 -1.79
CA ARG A 152 -16.56 15.00 -1.36
C ARG A 152 -16.15 16.46 -1.35
N VAL A 153 -14.86 16.71 -1.21
CA VAL A 153 -14.29 18.04 -1.25
C VAL A 153 -14.18 18.43 -2.72
N GLY A 154 -15.26 19.02 -3.27
CA GLY A 154 -15.33 19.52 -4.65
C GLY A 154 -14.35 20.65 -4.99
N SER A 155 -13.31 20.87 -4.18
CA SER A 155 -12.22 21.78 -4.52
C SER A 155 -11.15 21.01 -5.31
N GLN A 156 -11.04 21.34 -6.59
CA GLN A 156 -9.94 20.94 -7.47
C GLN A 156 -8.65 21.69 -7.08
N SER A 157 -8.27 21.70 -5.79
CA SER A 157 -6.97 22.25 -5.43
C SER A 157 -5.89 21.30 -5.92
N GLU A 158 -4.82 21.87 -6.47
CA GLU A 158 -3.69 21.12 -6.99
C GLU A 158 -3.11 20.14 -5.96
N GLU A 159 -3.02 20.59 -4.72
CA GLU A 159 -2.58 19.78 -3.58
C GLU A 159 -3.52 18.61 -3.29
N ALA A 160 -4.83 18.80 -3.48
CA ALA A 160 -5.82 17.75 -3.22
C ALA A 160 -5.67 16.53 -4.11
N LEU A 161 -5.20 16.76 -5.33
CA LEU A 161 -5.01 15.73 -6.33
C LEU A 161 -3.73 14.97 -6.11
N ILE A 162 -2.64 15.68 -5.76
CA ILE A 162 -1.36 15.07 -5.42
C ILE A 162 -1.55 14.11 -4.26
N TYR A 163 -2.15 14.56 -3.16
CA TYR A 163 -2.30 13.67 -2.01
C TYR A 163 -3.32 12.56 -2.27
N ARG A 164 -4.39 12.79 -3.07
CA ARG A 164 -5.31 11.73 -3.49
C ARG A 164 -4.60 10.64 -4.30
N ALA A 165 -3.74 11.01 -5.25
CA ALA A 165 -2.93 10.05 -5.99
C ALA A 165 -1.96 9.31 -5.04
N CYS A 166 -1.34 10.00 -4.09
CA CYS A 166 -0.50 9.38 -3.06
C CYS A 166 -1.28 8.40 -2.17
N LEU A 167 -2.54 8.67 -1.84
CA LEU A 167 -3.39 7.74 -1.09
C LEU A 167 -3.68 6.46 -1.89
N PHE A 168 -3.96 6.57 -3.19
CA PHE A 168 -4.11 5.38 -4.05
C PHE A 168 -2.80 4.59 -4.16
N ALA A 169 -1.67 5.27 -4.32
CA ALA A 169 -0.36 4.62 -4.36
C ALA A 169 -0.04 3.95 -3.00
N ALA A 170 -0.33 4.59 -1.87
CA ALA A 170 -0.16 3.99 -0.55
C ALA A 170 -1.06 2.77 -0.35
N TYR A 171 -2.31 2.80 -0.82
CA TYR A 171 -3.19 1.63 -0.83
C TYR A 171 -2.57 0.50 -1.65
N LEU A 172 -2.09 0.81 -2.85
CA LEU A 172 -1.42 -0.14 -3.72
C LEU A 172 -0.17 -0.74 -3.06
N CYS A 173 0.68 0.08 -2.43
CA CYS A 173 1.84 -0.38 -1.67
C CYS A 173 1.41 -1.32 -0.54
N THR A 174 0.45 -0.92 0.30
CA THR A 174 -0.06 -1.73 1.41
C THR A 174 -0.65 -3.05 0.93
N TYR A 175 -1.35 -3.03 -0.20
CA TYR A 175 -1.91 -4.23 -0.83
C TYR A 175 -0.81 -5.21 -1.27
N ARG A 176 0.27 -4.67 -1.86
CA ARG A 176 1.38 -5.47 -2.42
C ARG A 176 2.32 -6.05 -1.35
N LEU A 177 2.27 -5.56 -0.11
CA LEU A 177 3.04 -6.13 1.01
C LEU A 177 2.63 -7.58 1.32
N SER A 178 1.35 -7.92 1.16
CA SER A 178 0.89 -9.31 1.17
C SER A 178 -0.30 -9.45 0.22
N GLU A 179 -0.04 -10.09 -0.91
CA GLU A 179 -1.05 -10.36 -1.94
C GLU A 179 -1.88 -11.61 -1.64
N GLY A 180 -1.34 -12.59 -0.89
CA GLY A 180 -2.00 -13.85 -0.52
C GLY A 180 -2.91 -14.43 -1.61
N VAL A 181 -4.09 -14.92 -1.20
CA VAL A 181 -5.18 -15.39 -2.09
C VAL A 181 -5.83 -14.27 -2.92
N TRP A 182 -5.52 -13.00 -2.63
CA TRP A 182 -6.12 -11.83 -3.26
C TRP A 182 -5.26 -11.27 -4.41
N GLY A 183 -4.19 -11.96 -4.83
CA GLY A 183 -3.31 -11.49 -5.90
C GLY A 183 -3.98 -11.20 -7.25
N GLY A 184 -5.18 -11.73 -7.51
CA GLY A 184 -5.99 -11.49 -8.72
C GLY A 184 -7.14 -10.49 -8.56
N TYR A 185 -7.22 -9.78 -7.44
CA TYR A 185 -8.34 -8.88 -7.16
C TYR A 185 -8.30 -7.57 -7.98
N PHE A 186 -9.44 -6.91 -8.15
CA PHE A 186 -9.53 -5.68 -8.97
C PHE A 186 -8.91 -4.44 -8.29
N ALA A 187 -8.74 -4.46 -6.96
CA ALA A 187 -8.39 -3.27 -6.18
C ALA A 187 -7.06 -2.61 -6.61
N PRO A 188 -5.96 -3.36 -6.88
CA PRO A 188 -4.74 -2.78 -7.42
C PRO A 188 -4.97 -2.03 -8.73
N GLU A 189 -5.66 -2.66 -9.69
CA GLU A 189 -5.90 -2.08 -11.01
C GLU A 189 -6.78 -0.83 -10.91
N LYS A 190 -7.77 -0.82 -10.01
CA LYS A 190 -8.56 0.38 -9.70
C LYS A 190 -7.69 1.52 -9.15
N CYS A 191 -6.74 1.22 -8.26
CA CYS A 191 -5.81 2.21 -7.74
C CYS A 191 -4.92 2.76 -8.85
N VAL A 192 -4.35 1.89 -9.68
CA VAL A 192 -3.53 2.26 -10.84
C VAL A 192 -4.30 3.17 -11.79
N THR A 193 -5.53 2.80 -12.20
CA THR A 193 -6.37 3.65 -13.04
C THR A 193 -6.57 5.03 -12.43
N ASN A 194 -6.91 5.13 -11.13
CA ASN A 194 -7.11 6.43 -10.49
C ASN A 194 -5.81 7.26 -10.41
N ILE A 195 -4.65 6.64 -10.21
CA ILE A 195 -3.35 7.34 -10.25
C ILE A 195 -3.13 7.92 -11.65
N LEU A 196 -3.32 7.11 -12.70
CA LEU A 196 -3.13 7.53 -14.09
C LEU A 196 -4.15 8.60 -14.52
N ASP A 197 -5.40 8.51 -14.08
CA ASP A 197 -6.42 9.53 -14.31
C ASP A 197 -6.01 10.86 -13.66
N CYS A 198 -5.55 10.83 -12.40
CA CYS A 198 -5.01 12.02 -11.72
C CYS A 198 -3.80 12.63 -12.46
N MET A 199 -2.99 11.80 -13.13
CA MET A 199 -1.85 12.26 -13.94
C MET A 199 -2.28 12.82 -15.31
N THR A 200 -3.35 12.27 -15.89
CA THR A 200 -3.80 12.57 -17.26
C THR A 200 -4.70 13.81 -17.30
N ASP A 201 -5.63 13.93 -16.36
CA ASP A 201 -6.59 15.05 -16.31
C ASP A 201 -5.88 16.41 -16.17
N PHE A 202 -4.70 16.42 -15.54
CA PHE A 202 -3.94 17.64 -15.24
C PHE A 202 -2.79 17.93 -16.20
N ALA A 203 -2.53 17.06 -17.17
CA ALA A 203 -1.66 17.39 -18.32
C ALA A 203 -2.25 18.53 -19.18
N ARG A 204 -3.53 18.87 -18.96
CA ARG A 204 -4.31 19.87 -19.71
C ARG A 204 -4.34 21.26 -19.04
N GLN A 205 -3.93 21.38 -17.78
CA GLN A 205 -3.86 22.65 -17.03
C GLN A 205 -2.41 22.87 -16.54
N ILE A 206 -2.05 24.08 -16.10
CA ILE A 206 -0.69 24.40 -15.58
C ILE A 206 -0.33 23.35 -14.53
N SER A 207 0.66 22.50 -14.84
CA SER A 207 0.81 21.20 -14.18
C SER A 207 1.44 21.34 -12.78
N PRO A 208 0.71 21.00 -11.69
CA PRO A 208 1.26 20.92 -10.33
C PRO A 208 2.46 19.97 -10.27
N TRP A 209 2.46 18.97 -11.16
CA TRP A 209 3.51 17.98 -11.32
C TRP A 209 4.83 18.52 -11.88
N LYS A 210 4.86 19.78 -12.36
CA LYS A 210 6.11 20.50 -12.62
C LYS A 210 6.81 20.92 -11.33
N LEU A 211 6.04 21.20 -10.28
CA LEU A 211 6.54 21.64 -8.98
C LEU A 211 6.86 20.46 -8.05
N ALA A 212 6.44 19.24 -8.41
CA ALA A 212 6.67 18.01 -7.65
C ALA A 212 7.17 16.85 -8.55
N PRO A 213 8.35 16.97 -9.19
CA PRO A 213 8.86 15.95 -10.12
C PRO A 213 9.11 14.59 -9.44
N ASP A 214 9.62 14.59 -8.20
CA ASP A 214 9.95 13.36 -7.46
C ASP A 214 8.68 12.58 -7.07
N ILE A 215 7.60 13.25 -6.61
CA ILE A 215 6.31 12.59 -6.35
C ILE A 215 5.73 12.02 -7.64
N LYS A 216 5.76 12.79 -8.73
CA LYS A 216 5.25 12.34 -10.02
C LYS A 216 5.96 11.07 -10.46
N LEU A 217 7.29 11.05 -10.37
CA LEU A 217 8.09 9.88 -10.70
C LEU A 217 7.67 8.68 -9.85
N TRP A 218 7.62 8.85 -8.52
CA TRP A 218 7.21 7.79 -7.60
C TRP A 218 5.82 7.25 -7.93
N LEU A 219 4.82 8.11 -8.16
CA LEU A 219 3.46 7.69 -8.50
C LEU A 219 3.38 6.89 -9.81
N LEU A 220 4.09 7.34 -10.86
CA LEU A 220 4.11 6.63 -12.14
C LEU A 220 4.80 5.26 -12.02
N TYR A 221 5.87 5.18 -11.23
CA TYR A 221 6.56 3.92 -10.94
C TYR A 221 5.71 2.98 -10.09
N MET A 222 5.01 3.48 -9.07
CA MET A 222 4.07 2.66 -8.29
C MET A 222 2.92 2.16 -9.17
N ALA A 223 2.39 3.01 -10.05
CA ALA A 223 1.33 2.61 -10.97
C ALA A 223 1.80 1.56 -11.98
N GLY A 224 2.93 1.78 -12.66
CA GLY A 224 3.44 0.91 -13.71
C GLY A 224 4.17 -0.34 -13.21
N GLY A 225 4.93 -0.24 -12.12
CA GLY A 225 5.65 -1.39 -11.55
C GLY A 225 4.77 -2.34 -10.74
N LEU A 226 3.64 -1.88 -10.20
CA LEU A 226 2.76 -2.72 -9.37
C LEU A 226 1.45 -3.12 -10.05
N THR A 227 1.21 -2.72 -11.30
CA THR A 227 0.09 -3.22 -12.11
C THR A 227 0.37 -4.63 -12.62
N LYS A 228 -0.69 -5.43 -12.83
CA LYS A 228 -0.63 -6.67 -13.62
C LYS A 228 -1.27 -6.50 -15.00
N SER A 229 -1.91 -5.35 -15.25
CA SER A 229 -2.51 -5.00 -16.52
C SER A 229 -1.48 -4.38 -17.46
N GLN A 230 -1.19 -5.08 -18.55
CA GLN A 230 -0.31 -4.60 -19.62
C GLN A 230 -0.80 -3.26 -20.20
N LEU A 231 -2.11 -3.08 -20.35
CA LEU A 231 -2.68 -1.83 -20.87
C LEU A 231 -2.35 -0.63 -19.96
N LEU A 232 -2.47 -0.81 -18.63
CA LEU A 232 -2.19 0.26 -17.68
C LEU A 232 -0.68 0.49 -17.53
N GLU A 233 0.12 -0.56 -17.68
CA GLU A 233 1.58 -0.47 -17.73
C GLU A 233 2.04 0.37 -18.94
N GLU A 234 1.53 0.08 -20.15
CA GLU A 234 1.80 0.85 -21.36
C GLU A 234 1.38 2.32 -21.22
N GLN A 235 0.24 2.60 -20.57
CA GLN A 235 -0.19 3.96 -20.26
C GLN A 235 0.76 4.66 -19.29
N ALA A 236 1.24 3.97 -18.25
CA ALA A 236 2.23 4.51 -17.33
C ALA A 236 3.54 4.81 -18.04
N VAL A 237 4.04 3.90 -18.89
CA VAL A 237 5.23 4.12 -19.74
C VAL A 237 5.05 5.36 -20.60
N ALA A 238 3.93 5.49 -21.30
CA ALA A 238 3.66 6.66 -22.14
C ALA A 238 3.65 7.98 -21.35
N LEU A 239 3.14 7.98 -20.12
CA LEU A 239 3.19 9.16 -19.24
C LEU A 239 4.61 9.44 -18.74
N VAL A 240 5.38 8.42 -18.34
CA VAL A 240 6.80 8.59 -17.99
C VAL A 240 7.55 9.24 -19.14
N GLN A 241 7.38 8.70 -20.35
CA GLN A 241 7.99 9.21 -21.60
C GLN A 241 7.59 10.65 -21.91
N ARG A 242 6.31 10.99 -21.73
CA ARG A 242 5.80 12.35 -21.94
C ARG A 242 6.42 13.36 -20.98
N TYR A 243 6.69 12.96 -19.74
CA TYR A 243 7.19 13.85 -18.70
C TYR A 243 8.72 13.85 -18.55
N ARG A 244 9.44 13.10 -19.39
CA ARG A 244 10.91 13.00 -19.40
C ARG A 244 11.63 14.33 -19.30
N CYS A 245 11.18 15.31 -20.08
CA CYS A 245 11.79 16.64 -20.14
C CYS A 245 11.73 17.45 -18.83
N PHE A 246 10.94 17.01 -17.85
CA PHE A 246 10.84 17.67 -16.53
C PHE A 246 11.72 17.03 -15.47
N TYR A 247 12.38 15.92 -15.79
CA TYR A 247 13.35 15.28 -14.91
C TYR A 247 14.75 15.82 -15.18
N SER A 248 15.60 15.92 -14.16
CA SER A 248 16.97 16.42 -14.39
C SER A 248 17.80 15.41 -15.17
N ALA A 249 18.84 15.88 -15.86
CA ALA A 249 19.73 15.02 -16.65
C ALA A 249 20.23 13.81 -15.83
N GLY A 250 20.13 12.60 -16.39
CA GLY A 250 20.54 11.33 -15.76
C GLY A 250 19.40 10.47 -15.19
N TYR A 251 18.17 11.01 -15.06
CA TYR A 251 17.03 10.29 -14.45
C TYR A 251 16.62 8.98 -15.14
N GLU A 252 17.00 8.78 -16.40
CA GLU A 252 16.54 7.64 -17.17
C GLU A 252 17.62 6.61 -17.40
N GLN A 253 18.89 7.01 -17.34
CA GLN A 253 20.00 6.17 -17.78
C GLN A 253 20.57 5.32 -16.64
N ASP A 254 20.33 5.73 -15.40
CA ASP A 254 20.91 5.12 -14.22
C ASP A 254 19.82 4.63 -13.25
N TRP A 255 19.70 3.31 -13.14
CA TRP A 255 18.78 2.67 -12.21
C TRP A 255 19.08 3.06 -10.76
N GLU A 256 20.35 3.18 -10.36
CA GLU A 256 20.71 3.50 -8.97
C GLU A 256 20.19 4.89 -8.58
N LEU A 257 20.22 5.84 -9.52
CA LEU A 257 19.68 7.19 -9.31
C LEU A 257 18.14 7.17 -9.20
N VAL A 258 17.46 6.39 -10.04
CA VAL A 258 16.00 6.22 -9.99
C VAL A 258 15.60 5.59 -8.66
N GLU A 259 16.25 4.48 -8.30
CA GLU A 259 16.00 3.73 -7.07
C GLU A 259 16.21 4.61 -5.84
N MET A 260 17.33 5.36 -5.78
CA MET A 260 17.59 6.32 -4.70
C MET A 260 16.46 7.34 -4.55
N ARG A 261 15.84 7.78 -5.64
CA ARG A 261 14.71 8.73 -5.60
C ARG A 261 13.42 8.06 -5.13
N LEU A 262 13.13 6.86 -5.61
CA LEU A 262 11.96 6.08 -5.19
C LEU A 262 12.04 5.75 -3.68
N LYS A 263 13.23 5.41 -3.18
CA LYS A 263 13.52 5.16 -1.75
C LYS A 263 13.30 6.37 -0.84
N LYS A 264 13.14 7.59 -1.38
CA LYS A 264 12.74 8.76 -0.57
C LYS A 264 11.26 8.75 -0.19
N PHE A 265 10.45 7.91 -0.83
CA PHE A 265 9.02 7.74 -0.56
C PHE A 265 8.76 6.40 0.13
N ILE A 266 7.49 5.96 0.17
CA ILE A 266 7.17 4.60 0.62
C ILE A 266 7.87 3.59 -0.29
N TRP A 267 8.68 2.74 0.33
CA TRP A 267 9.49 1.75 -0.35
C TRP A 267 9.62 0.49 0.52
N CYS A 268 9.43 -0.68 -0.09
CA CYS A 268 9.73 -1.98 0.51
C CYS A 268 10.61 -2.74 -0.48
N GLU A 269 11.87 -2.95 -0.11
CA GLU A 269 12.89 -3.55 -0.99
C GLU A 269 12.39 -4.88 -1.55
N ASN A 270 11.94 -5.75 -0.65
CA ASN A 270 11.62 -7.11 -1.01
C ASN A 270 10.37 -7.26 -1.89
N VAL A 271 9.51 -6.24 -1.93
CA VAL A 271 8.26 -6.26 -2.70
C VAL A 271 8.38 -5.46 -3.99
N MET A 272 9.14 -4.36 -3.95
CA MET A 272 9.12 -3.33 -4.99
C MET A 272 10.36 -3.37 -5.87
N GLU A 273 11.56 -3.63 -5.35
CA GLU A 273 12.83 -3.43 -6.06
C GLU A 273 12.83 -4.07 -7.46
N LYS A 274 12.64 -5.40 -7.54
CA LYS A 274 12.62 -6.13 -8.81
C LYS A 274 11.52 -5.66 -9.76
N LYS A 275 10.33 -5.35 -9.23
CA LYS A 275 9.18 -4.91 -10.04
C LYS A 275 9.43 -3.53 -10.65
N MET A 276 10.02 -2.63 -9.86
CA MET A 276 10.38 -1.28 -10.27
C MET A 276 11.54 -1.30 -11.27
N TYR A 277 12.51 -2.19 -11.08
CA TYR A 277 13.60 -2.40 -12.03
C TYR A 277 13.08 -2.86 -13.40
N ASN A 278 12.21 -3.88 -13.42
CA ASN A 278 11.59 -4.36 -14.66
C ASN A 278 10.82 -3.23 -15.36
N PHE A 279 10.01 -2.46 -14.62
CA PHE A 279 9.29 -1.33 -15.19
C PHE A 279 10.21 -0.22 -15.72
N TRP A 280 11.33 0.05 -15.03
CA TRP A 280 12.35 0.97 -15.54
C TRP A 280 12.93 0.47 -16.88
N GLN A 281 13.19 -0.83 -17.02
CA GLN A 281 13.66 -1.40 -18.29
C GLN A 281 12.63 -1.19 -19.41
N GLU A 282 11.34 -1.43 -19.15
CA GLU A 282 10.27 -1.19 -20.13
C GLU A 282 10.16 0.29 -20.52
N CYS A 283 10.41 1.20 -19.60
CA CYS A 283 10.49 2.62 -19.93
C CYS A 283 11.64 2.91 -20.92
N GLN A 284 12.75 2.16 -20.85
CA GLN A 284 13.88 2.31 -21.79
C GLN A 284 13.64 1.65 -23.15
N THR A 285 12.84 0.59 -23.24
CA THR A 285 12.64 -0.17 -24.50
C THR A 285 11.65 0.48 -25.45
N GLY A 286 10.84 1.43 -25.00
CA GLY A 286 9.85 2.15 -25.82
C GLY A 286 10.43 3.16 -26.82
N PHE A 287 11.59 2.89 -27.42
CA PHE A 287 12.21 3.61 -28.52
C PHE A 287 12.08 2.85 -29.85
#